data_AF-A0A358SMI4-F1
#
_entry.id   AF-A0A358SMI4-F1
#
_cell.length_a   1.000
_cell.length_b   1.000
_cell.length_c   1.000
_cell.angle_alpha   90.00
_cell.angle_beta   90.00
_cell.angle_gamma   90.00
#
_symmetry.space_group_name_H-M   'P 1'
#
loop_
_entity.id
_entity.type
_entity.pdbx_description
1 polymer ?
#
loop_
_entity_poly.entity_id
_entity_poly.type
_entity_poly.pdbx_seq_one_letter_code
_entity_poly.pdbx_strand_id
1 'polypeptide(L)' 'MLVAFSVTPLGVGEAVADYVADAVRVVRASGLPNQTDAMFTTIEGDWDEVMDV' A
#
# COMPACT_ATOMS: atom_id res chain seq x y z
N MET A 1 -10.74 1.45 11.53
CA MET A 1 -11.37 1.16 10.22
C MET A 1 -10.41 0.34 9.38
N LEU A 2 -10.90 -0.47 8.44
CA LEU A 2 -10.08 -1.28 7.54
C LEU A 2 -10.19 -0.74 6.10
N VAL A 3 -9.06 -0.37 5.49
CA VAL A 3 -9.00 0.11 4.09
C VAL A 3 -8.11 -0.81 3.28
N ALA A 4 -8.57 -1.21 2.10
CA ALA A 4 -7.80 -1.96 1.13
C ALA A 4 -7.56 -1.10 -0.13
N PHE A 5 -6.32 -1.04 -0.60
CA PHE A 5 -5.96 -0.34 -1.82
C PHE A 5 -4.98 -1.16 -2.66
N SER A 6 -4.85 -0.79 -3.93
CA SER A 6 -3.89 -1.36 -4.87
C SER A 6 -3.24 -0.25 -5.69
N VAL A 7 -1.99 -0.44 -6.10
CA VAL A 7 -1.23 0.51 -6.90
C VAL A 7 -0.88 -0.14 -8.23
N THR A 8 -1.29 0.50 -9.32
CA THR A 8 -0.98 0.05 -10.69
C THR A 8 -0.13 1.11 -11.38
N PRO A 9 1.21 0.95 -11.40
CA PRO A 9 2.08 1.85 -12.14
C PRO A 9 1.76 1.85 -13.63
N LEU A 10 1.66 3.03 -14.24
CA LEU A 10 1.40 3.20 -15.67
C LEU A 10 2.61 3.81 -16.37
N GLY A 11 2.91 3.33 -17.59
CA GLY A 11 3.98 3.90 -18.42
C GLY A 11 5.41 3.51 -18.03
N VAL A 12 5.59 2.53 -17.14
CA VAL A 12 6.91 2.11 -16.60
C VAL A 12 7.41 0.77 -17.15
N GLY A 13 6.76 0.22 -18.19
CA GLY A 13 7.09 -1.08 -18.79
C GLY A 13 6.36 -2.26 -18.12
N GLU A 14 6.85 -3.47 -18.37
CA GLU A 14 6.22 -4.72 -17.91
C GLU A 14 6.55 -5.07 -16.45
N ALA A 15 7.74 -4.69 -15.97
CA ALA A 15 8.19 -4.97 -14.62
C ALA A 15 7.77 -3.85 -13.67
N VAL A 16 6.78 -4.12 -12.82
CA VAL A 16 6.23 -3.14 -11.86
C VAL A 16 6.63 -3.41 -10.41
N ALA A 17 7.37 -4.50 -10.16
CA ALA A 17 7.63 -5.00 -8.80
C ALA A 17 8.35 -3.97 -7.90
N ASP A 18 9.38 -3.29 -8.42
CA ASP A 18 10.13 -2.31 -7.63
C ASP A 18 9.27 -1.10 -7.23
N TYR A 19 8.43 -0.61 -8.15
CA TYR A 19 7.50 0.49 -7.87
C TYR A 19 6.43 0.10 -6.83
N VAL A 20 5.89 -1.11 -6.92
CA VAL A 20 4.93 -1.62 -5.94
C VAL A 20 5.61 -1.84 -4.58
N ALA A 21 6.86 -2.32 -4.57
CA ALA A 21 7.64 -2.50 -3.35
C ALA A 21 7.92 -1.17 -2.64
N ASP A 22 8.13 -0.08 -3.38
CA ASP A 22 8.26 1.26 -2.82
C ASP A 22 6.98 1.71 -2.10
N ALA A 23 5.81 1.53 -2.71
CA ALA A 23 4.53 1.85 -2.08
C ALA A 23 4.29 1.01 -0.80
N VAL A 24 4.53 -0.30 -0.86
CA VAL A 24 4.41 -1.19 0.31
C VAL A 24 5.37 -0.78 1.43
N ARG A 25 6.55 -0.24 1.11
CA ARG A 25 7.50 0.24 2.11
C ARG A 25 6.97 1.44 2.89
N VAL A 26 6.27 2.36 2.22
CA VAL A 26 5.59 3.50 2.89
C VAL A 26 4.56 2.96 3.89
N VAL A 27 3.71 2.02 3.46
CA VAL A 27 2.72 1.40 4.35
C VAL A 27 3.37 0.74 5.56
N ARG A 28 4.45 -0.02 5.37
CA ARG A 28 5.16 -0.69 6.48
C ARG A 28 5.84 0.30 7.43
N ALA A 29 6.24 1.47 6.93
CA ALA A 29 6.86 2.52 7.74
C ALA A 29 5.82 3.32 8.56
N SER A 30 4.52 3.24 8.25
CA SER A 30 3.46 3.94 8.97
C SER A 30 3.31 3.54 10.45
N GLY A 31 3.76 2.33 10.81
CA GLY A 31 3.56 1.76 12.14
C GLY A 31 2.15 1.21 12.39
N LEU A 32 1.21 1.38 11.44
CA LEU A 32 -0.14 0.83 11.52
C LEU A 32 -0.16 -0.67 11.20
N PRO A 33 -1.08 -1.45 11.81
CA PRO A 33 -1.32 -2.83 11.39
C PRO A 33 -1.67 -2.88 9.89
N ASN A 34 -0.93 -3.69 9.14
CA ASN A 34 -1.10 -3.81 7.70
C ASN A 34 -0.82 -5.24 7.21
N GLN A 35 -1.42 -5.56 6.07
CA GLN A 35 -1.20 -6.83 5.36
C GLN A 35 -1.19 -6.58 3.85
N THR A 36 -0.15 -7.04 3.16
CA THR A 36 -0.09 -7.07 1.69
C THR A 36 -0.32 -8.50 1.21
N ASP A 37 -1.24 -8.67 0.26
CA ASP A 37 -1.49 -9.91 -0.44
C ASP A 37 -1.32 -9.76 -1.97
N ALA A 38 -1.78 -10.75 -2.74
CA ALA A 38 -1.61 -10.77 -4.19
C ALA A 38 -2.38 -9.66 -4.93
N MET A 39 -3.45 -9.12 -4.34
CA MET A 39 -4.35 -8.17 -4.99
C MET A 39 -4.34 -6.80 -4.31
N PHE A 40 -4.13 -6.74 -3.00
CA PHE A 40 -4.27 -5.51 -2.21
C PHE A 40 -3.22 -5.38 -1.10
N THR A 41 -3.07 -4.14 -0.63
CA THR A 41 -2.55 -3.84 0.70
C THR A 41 -3.68 -3.31 1.57
N THR A 42 -3.84 -3.90 2.75
CA THR A 42 -4.84 -3.53 3.74
C THR A 42 -4.16 -2.82 4.90
N ILE A 43 -4.73 -1.72 5.39
CA ILE A 43 -4.26 -0.95 6.55
C ILE A 43 -5.43 -0.80 7.54
N GLU A 44 -5.14 -0.97 8.82
CA GLU A 44 -6.10 -0.77 9.91
C GLU A 44 -5.69 0.45 10.76
N GLY A 45 -6.63 1.38 10.95
CA GLY A 45 -6.42 2.59 11.75
C GLY A 45 -7.61 3.54 11.71
N ASP A 46 -7.48 4.71 12.31
CA ASP A 46 -8.47 5.77 12.15
C ASP A 46 -8.44 6.37 10.73
N TRP A 47 -9.51 7.07 10.33
CA TRP A 47 -9.63 7.61 8.97
C TRP A 47 -8.44 8.51 8.60
N ASP A 48 -8.11 9.46 9.46
CA ASP A 48 -7.02 10.41 9.21
C ASP A 48 -5.65 9.71 9.20
N GLU A 49 -5.43 8.71 10.06
CA GLU A 49 -4.19 7.94 10.09
C GLU A 49 -4.00 7.14 8.81
N VAL A 50 -5.05 6.46 8.33
CA VAL A 50 -4.97 5.61 7.13
C VAL A 50 -4.86 6.44 5.85
N MET A 51 -5.46 7.63 5.80
CA MET A 51 -5.39 8.52 4.63
C MET A 51 -4.11 9.36 4.56
N ASP A 52 -3.35 9.47 5.65
CA ASP A 52 -2.03 10.12 5.66
C ASP A 52 -0.91 9.22 5.09
N VAL A 53 -1.13 7.90 5.05
CA VAL A 53 -0.21 6.89 4.50
C VAL A 53 -0.27 6.83 2.98
#